data_AF-A0A357C4H5-F1
#
_entry.id   AF-A0A357C4H5-F1
#
_cell.length_a   1.000
_cell.length_b   1.000
_cell.length_c   1.000
_cell.angle_alpha   90.00
_cell.angle_beta   90.00
_cell.angle_gamma   90.00
#
_symmetry.space_group_name_H-M   'P 1'
#
loop_
_entity.id
_entity.type
_entity.pdbx_description
1 polymer ?
#
loop_
_entity_poly.entity_id
_entity_poly.type
_entity_poly.pdbx_seq_one_letter_code
_entity_poly.pdbx_strand_id
1 'polypeptide(L)'
;MESIILIGHGSPKKDANNIETTGRLLHSMIHPDCSNGCVRVAYLQFAKPVLSDTIKESVRNGAKKIIIHPYFLISGMHVTKDIPEMIKEAERMYPDVEFIYTEPLGIHEKLVQVIMERISSSRGLLPKDIEKKSFEIISEEIDLSDVPQEQVPITKRVIHTTADFEFKRTLIFHHDAITTGINAIRSGKNILTDVEMVKTGINKKLLKKWGGEVICRIQDAGCRMQDEETRTKAEMGIESALKENNNIGIIAIGNAPTALLKVIEIFNSPIHPFTDSPIVVIGVPVGFVKAFESKALLSTQNFPFITNLSRKGGSPVAAA
;
A
#
# COMPACT_ATOMS: atom_id res chain seq x y z
N MET A 1 13.35 -24.42 -23.22
CA MET A 1 12.16 -23.55 -23.21
C MET A 1 11.12 -24.17 -22.30
N GLU A 2 10.52 -23.40 -21.40
CA GLU A 2 9.45 -23.84 -20.49
C GLU A 2 8.09 -23.52 -21.10
N SER A 3 7.10 -24.39 -20.91
CA SER A 3 5.72 -24.18 -21.31
C SER A 3 4.77 -24.50 -20.16
N ILE A 4 3.76 -23.67 -19.96
CA ILE A 4 2.72 -23.81 -18.94
C ILE A 4 1.41 -24.17 -19.63
N ILE A 5 0.74 -25.21 -19.16
CA ILE A 5 -0.57 -25.63 -19.64
C ILE A 5 -1.57 -25.50 -18.49
N LEU A 6 -2.51 -24.56 -18.62
CA LEU A 6 -3.67 -24.46 -17.75
C LEU A 6 -4.74 -25.43 -18.24
N ILE A 7 -5.11 -26.39 -17.40
CA ILE A 7 -6.15 -27.37 -17.75
C ILE A 7 -7.44 -27.12 -16.99
N GLY A 8 -8.54 -26.95 -17.72
CA GLY A 8 -9.89 -26.79 -17.17
C GLY A 8 -10.83 -27.93 -17.57
N HIS A 9 -12.04 -27.94 -17.01
CA HIS A 9 -13.03 -28.97 -17.36
C HIS A 9 -13.53 -28.85 -18.81
N GLY A 10 -13.68 -27.61 -19.28
CA GLY A 10 -14.34 -27.29 -20.54
C GLY A 10 -15.87 -27.36 -20.44
N SER A 11 -16.53 -26.53 -21.24
CA SER A 11 -17.98 -26.37 -21.27
C SER A 11 -18.50 -26.47 -22.70
N PRO A 12 -19.66 -27.13 -22.92
CA PRO A 12 -20.34 -27.11 -24.22
C PRO A 12 -20.83 -25.70 -24.60
N LYS A 13 -20.96 -24.77 -23.63
CA LYS A 13 -21.21 -23.35 -23.90
C LYS A 13 -19.87 -22.64 -24.12
N LYS A 14 -19.60 -22.19 -25.35
CA LYS A 14 -18.33 -21.53 -25.71
C LYS A 14 -18.00 -20.35 -24.81
N ASP A 15 -18.97 -19.50 -24.51
CA ASP A 15 -18.76 -18.29 -23.69
C ASP A 15 -18.41 -18.60 -22.22
N ALA A 16 -18.65 -19.84 -21.77
CA ALA A 16 -18.26 -20.29 -20.43
C ALA A 16 -16.81 -20.79 -20.37
N ASN A 17 -16.12 -20.94 -21.50
CA ASN A 17 -14.72 -21.35 -21.57
C ASN A 17 -13.78 -20.15 -21.35
N ASN A 18 -13.92 -19.50 -20.19
CA ASN A 18 -13.25 -18.24 -19.87
C ASN A 18 -11.80 -18.39 -19.37
N ILE A 19 -11.31 -19.62 -19.19
CA ILE A 19 -9.94 -19.93 -18.77
C ILE A 19 -8.88 -19.35 -19.73
N GLU A 20 -9.22 -19.12 -21.00
CA GLU A 20 -8.36 -18.44 -21.97
C GLU A 20 -7.98 -17.02 -21.54
N THR A 21 -8.87 -16.31 -20.85
CA THR A 21 -8.57 -14.98 -20.31
C THR A 21 -7.52 -15.08 -19.21
N THR A 22 -7.64 -16.07 -18.32
CA THR A 22 -6.62 -16.35 -17.31
C THR A 22 -5.29 -16.73 -17.96
N GLY A 23 -5.29 -17.59 -18.98
CA GLY A 23 -4.09 -17.98 -19.70
C GLY A 23 -3.35 -16.79 -20.34
N ARG A 24 -4.08 -15.85 -20.94
CA ARG A 24 -3.51 -14.61 -21.50
C ARG A 24 -2.89 -13.72 -20.44
N LEU A 25 -3.58 -13.51 -19.31
CA LEU A 25 -3.05 -12.71 -18.20
C LEU A 25 -1.78 -13.34 -17.62
N LEU A 26 -1.79 -14.67 -17.44
CA LEU A 26 -0.64 -15.41 -16.93
C LEU A 26 0.57 -15.33 -17.87
N HIS A 27 0.33 -15.43 -19.18
CA HIS A 27 1.37 -15.22 -20.20
C HIS A 27 2.03 -13.86 -20.05
N SER A 28 1.24 -12.78 -19.96
CA SER A 28 1.76 -11.42 -19.82
C SER A 28 2.55 -11.20 -18.53
N MET A 29 2.25 -11.93 -17.46
CA MET A 29 2.92 -11.79 -16.16
C MET A 29 4.21 -12.61 -16.05
N ILE A 30 4.22 -13.82 -16.60
CA ILE A 30 5.35 -14.77 -16.40
C ILE A 30 6.32 -14.75 -17.59
N HIS A 31 5.81 -14.61 -18.81
CA HIS A 31 6.61 -14.68 -20.04
C HIS A 31 6.25 -13.56 -21.04
N PRO A 32 6.41 -12.28 -20.66
CA PRO A 32 6.01 -11.15 -21.50
C PRO A 32 6.69 -11.14 -22.88
N ASP A 33 7.95 -11.60 -22.96
CA ASP A 33 8.75 -11.61 -24.19
C ASP A 33 8.62 -12.91 -25.00
N CYS A 34 7.81 -13.87 -24.55
CA CYS A 34 7.66 -15.13 -25.26
C CYS A 34 6.65 -15.02 -26.40
N SER A 35 7.16 -15.04 -27.64
CA SER A 35 6.37 -15.06 -28.87
C SER A 35 5.69 -16.41 -29.16
N ASN A 36 6.15 -17.50 -28.53
CA ASN A 36 5.85 -18.88 -28.94
C ASN A 36 4.88 -19.64 -28.00
N GLY A 37 3.81 -18.99 -27.55
CA GLY A 37 2.74 -19.66 -26.80
C GLY A 37 3.25 -20.41 -25.57
N CYS A 38 4.08 -19.74 -24.75
CA CYS A 38 4.62 -20.32 -23.52
C CYS A 38 3.55 -20.66 -22.49
N VAL A 39 2.38 -20.02 -22.53
CA VAL A 39 1.22 -20.38 -21.71
C VAL A 39 0.08 -20.79 -22.64
N ARG A 40 -0.47 -21.97 -22.40
CA ARG A 40 -1.54 -22.58 -23.21
C ARG A 40 -2.68 -23.03 -22.33
N VAL A 41 -3.84 -23.21 -22.94
CA VAL A 41 -5.03 -23.77 -22.30
C VAL A 41 -5.33 -25.12 -22.91
N ALA A 42 -5.74 -26.06 -22.07
CA ALA A 42 -6.30 -27.34 -22.48
C ALA A 42 -7.60 -27.61 -21.72
N TYR A 43 -8.44 -28.47 -22.28
CA TYR A 43 -9.70 -28.89 -21.67
C TYR A 43 -9.76 -30.40 -21.53
N LEU A 44 -10.33 -30.87 -20.42
CA LEU A 44 -10.58 -32.29 -20.21
C LEU A 44 -11.74 -32.81 -21.06
N GLN A 45 -12.82 -32.03 -21.18
CA GLN A 45 -14.05 -32.44 -21.84
C GLN A 45 -14.71 -31.26 -22.56
N PHE A 46 -15.60 -31.56 -23.51
CA PHE A 46 -16.53 -30.63 -24.18
C PHE A 46 -15.93 -29.46 -24.98
N ALA A 47 -14.63 -29.19 -24.86
CA ALA A 47 -13.93 -28.10 -25.53
C ALA A 47 -12.58 -28.58 -26.07
N LYS A 48 -12.02 -27.79 -26.98
CA LYS A 48 -10.70 -28.01 -27.59
C LYS A 48 -9.82 -26.78 -27.34
N PRO A 49 -8.49 -26.93 -27.30
CA PRO A 49 -7.74 -28.19 -27.47
C PRO A 49 -7.78 -29.10 -26.23
N VAL A 50 -7.59 -30.41 -26.43
CA VAL A 50 -7.43 -31.38 -25.34
C VAL A 50 -5.97 -31.46 -24.88
N LEU A 51 -5.73 -31.93 -23.65
CA LEU A 51 -4.38 -31.92 -23.05
C LEU A 51 -3.31 -32.60 -23.93
N SER A 52 -3.63 -33.74 -24.53
CA SER A 52 -2.69 -34.47 -25.40
C SER A 52 -2.25 -33.66 -26.62
N ASP A 53 -3.19 -32.94 -27.25
CA ASP A 53 -2.90 -32.09 -28.41
C ASP A 53 -2.04 -30.89 -28.00
N THR A 54 -2.35 -30.28 -26.86
CA THR A 54 -1.59 -29.13 -26.33
C THR A 54 -0.18 -29.53 -25.94
N ILE A 55 0.03 -30.70 -25.31
CA ILE A 55 1.37 -31.23 -25.01
C ILE A 55 2.16 -31.43 -26.30
N LYS A 56 1.56 -32.11 -27.30
CA LYS A 56 2.21 -32.36 -28.59
C LYS A 56 2.62 -31.07 -29.28
N GLU A 57 1.79 -30.03 -29.20
CA GLU A 57 2.11 -28.71 -29.74
C GLU A 57 3.25 -28.01 -28.96
N SER A 58 3.22 -28.05 -27.63
CA SER A 58 4.31 -27.51 -26.79
C SER A 58 5.66 -28.18 -27.09
N VAL A 59 5.69 -29.51 -27.25
CA VAL A 59 6.90 -30.24 -27.61
C VAL A 59 7.39 -29.86 -29.01
N ARG A 60 6.50 -29.77 -30.00
CA ARG A 60 6.84 -29.30 -31.36
C ARG A 60 7.45 -27.90 -31.37
N ASN A 61 7.02 -27.03 -30.45
CA ASN A 61 7.56 -25.69 -30.28
C ASN A 61 8.86 -25.64 -29.45
N GLY A 62 9.46 -26.79 -29.14
CA GLY A 62 10.76 -26.88 -28.47
C GLY A 62 10.70 -26.81 -26.95
N ALA A 63 9.53 -27.02 -26.34
CA ALA A 63 9.44 -27.12 -24.88
C ALA A 63 10.28 -28.31 -24.40
N LYS A 64 11.17 -28.04 -23.43
CA LYS A 64 11.97 -29.05 -22.72
C LYS A 64 11.45 -29.30 -21.31
N LYS A 65 10.53 -28.45 -20.86
CA LYS A 65 9.86 -28.52 -19.57
C LYS A 65 8.42 -28.07 -19.74
N ILE A 66 7.46 -28.85 -19.28
CA ILE A 66 6.02 -28.58 -19.36
C ILE A 66 5.41 -28.62 -17.96
N ILE A 67 4.94 -27.48 -17.48
CA ILE A 67 4.22 -27.33 -16.22
C ILE A 67 2.72 -27.45 -16.51
N ILE A 68 2.05 -28.39 -15.87
CA ILE A 68 0.62 -28.63 -16.01
C ILE A 68 -0.05 -28.17 -14.71
N HIS A 69 -0.91 -27.17 -14.84
CA HIS A 69 -1.63 -26.59 -13.72
C HIS A 69 -3.14 -26.82 -13.83
N PRO A 70 -3.75 -27.59 -12.91
CA PRO A 70 -5.19 -27.79 -12.89
C PRO A 70 -5.93 -26.55 -12.41
N TYR A 71 -6.72 -25.96 -13.30
CA TYR A 71 -7.58 -24.82 -13.00
C TYR A 71 -8.92 -25.28 -12.39
N PHE A 72 -8.83 -25.94 -11.22
CA PHE A 72 -9.98 -26.51 -10.50
C PHE A 72 -9.99 -26.06 -9.04
N LEU A 73 -11.16 -25.63 -8.55
CA LEU A 73 -11.34 -25.26 -7.13
C LEU A 73 -11.53 -26.48 -6.21
N ILE A 74 -11.96 -27.61 -6.77
CA ILE A 74 -12.20 -28.86 -6.04
C ILE A 74 -11.47 -30.00 -6.76
N SER A 75 -10.73 -30.79 -5.98
CA SER A 75 -9.99 -31.95 -6.47
C SER A 75 -10.90 -33.19 -6.57
N GLY A 76 -11.70 -33.26 -7.63
CA GLY A 76 -12.45 -34.47 -7.99
C GLY A 76 -11.58 -35.54 -8.66
N MET A 77 -12.18 -36.67 -9.07
CA MET A 77 -11.47 -37.80 -9.69
C MET A 77 -10.56 -37.36 -10.87
N HIS A 78 -11.02 -36.42 -11.69
CA HIS A 78 -10.26 -35.84 -12.80
C HIS A 78 -8.89 -35.26 -12.41
N VAL A 79 -8.79 -34.58 -11.26
CA VAL A 79 -7.56 -33.94 -10.78
C VAL A 79 -6.66 -34.95 -10.07
N THR A 80 -7.25 -35.94 -9.40
CA THR A 80 -6.50 -36.92 -8.61
C THR A 80 -6.03 -38.15 -9.39
N LYS A 81 -6.63 -38.44 -10.56
CA LYS A 81 -6.36 -39.66 -11.33
C LYS A 81 -6.17 -39.39 -12.82
N ASP A 82 -7.16 -38.83 -13.49
CA ASP A 82 -7.19 -38.78 -14.97
C ASP A 82 -6.06 -37.92 -15.54
N ILE A 83 -5.84 -36.70 -15.03
CA ILE A 83 -4.74 -35.84 -15.48
C ILE A 83 -3.38 -36.52 -15.20
N PRO A 84 -3.08 -37.00 -13.98
CA PRO A 84 -1.86 -37.76 -13.73
C PRO A 84 -1.64 -38.94 -14.69
N GLU A 85 -2.67 -39.70 -15.06
CA GLU A 85 -2.55 -40.81 -16.01
C GLU A 85 -2.18 -40.31 -17.41
N MET A 86 -2.81 -39.24 -17.89
CA MET A 86 -2.46 -38.61 -19.18
C MET A 86 -1.02 -38.08 -19.19
N ILE A 87 -0.54 -37.53 -18.07
CA ILE A 87 0.85 -37.06 -17.93
C ILE A 87 1.83 -38.23 -18.01
N LYS A 88 1.55 -39.34 -17.30
CA LYS A 88 2.39 -40.56 -17.37
C LYS A 88 2.48 -41.13 -18.78
N GLU A 89 1.40 -41.06 -19.56
CA GLU A 89 1.43 -41.46 -20.96
C GLU A 89 2.31 -40.51 -21.81
N ALA A 90 2.21 -39.20 -21.57
CA ALA A 90 3.05 -38.20 -22.23
C ALA A 90 4.54 -38.35 -21.89
N GLU A 91 4.89 -38.65 -20.64
CA GLU A 91 6.27 -38.92 -20.20
C GLU A 91 6.89 -40.09 -20.98
N ARG A 92 6.12 -41.15 -21.26
CA ARG A 92 6.58 -42.29 -22.06
C ARG A 92 6.80 -41.91 -23.52
N MET A 93 5.97 -41.02 -24.07
CA MET A 93 6.07 -40.57 -25.46
C MET A 93 7.19 -39.54 -25.66
N TYR A 94 7.51 -38.74 -24.64
CA TYR A 94 8.44 -37.62 -24.71
C TYR A 94 9.47 -37.69 -23.57
N PRO A 95 10.39 -38.68 -23.58
CA PRO A 95 11.33 -38.90 -22.47
C PRO A 95 12.34 -37.76 -22.26
N ASP A 96 12.58 -36.93 -23.28
CA ASP A 96 13.49 -35.77 -23.22
C ASP A 96 12.82 -34.48 -22.70
N VAL A 97 11.57 -34.57 -22.22
CA VAL A 97 10.77 -33.45 -21.73
C VAL A 97 10.43 -33.68 -20.26
N GLU A 98 10.77 -32.71 -19.42
CA GLU A 98 10.40 -32.72 -18.01
C GLU A 98 8.93 -32.31 -17.85
N PHE A 99 8.12 -33.10 -17.15
CA PHE A 99 6.74 -32.78 -16.81
C PHE A 99 6.61 -32.44 -15.34
N ILE A 100 5.98 -31.31 -15.02
CA ILE A 100 5.68 -30.91 -13.64
C ILE A 100 4.18 -30.78 -13.48
N TYR A 101 3.62 -31.54 -12.54
CA TYR A 101 2.22 -31.42 -12.13
C TYR A 101 2.13 -30.61 -10.84
N THR A 102 1.35 -29.52 -10.87
CA THR A 102 1.19 -28.64 -9.70
C THR A 102 -0.09 -28.96 -8.94
N GLU A 103 -0.17 -28.47 -7.69
CA GLU A 103 -1.44 -28.47 -6.97
C GLU A 103 -2.50 -27.64 -7.73
N PRO A 104 -3.77 -28.07 -7.72
CA PRO A 104 -4.85 -27.29 -8.29
C PRO A 104 -5.04 -25.98 -7.51
N LEU A 105 -5.80 -25.03 -8.07
CA LEU A 105 -6.19 -23.81 -7.35
C LEU A 105 -6.71 -24.09 -5.94
N GLY A 106 -7.57 -25.11 -5.80
CA GLY A 106 -7.97 -25.65 -4.51
C GLY A 106 -8.51 -24.60 -3.52
N ILE A 107 -8.29 -24.86 -2.23
CA ILE A 107 -8.58 -23.90 -1.16
C ILE A 107 -7.30 -23.14 -0.86
N HIS A 108 -7.29 -21.85 -1.16
CA HIS A 108 -6.15 -20.96 -0.92
C HIS A 108 -6.62 -19.63 -0.33
N GLU A 109 -5.85 -19.02 0.57
CA GLU A 109 -6.20 -17.74 1.22
C GLU A 109 -6.54 -16.62 0.23
N LYS A 110 -5.80 -16.53 -0.88
CA LYS A 110 -6.06 -15.56 -1.96
C LYS A 110 -7.41 -15.77 -2.65
N LEU A 111 -7.89 -17.02 -2.76
CA LEU A 111 -9.23 -17.28 -3.28
C LEU A 111 -10.31 -16.84 -2.28
N VAL A 112 -10.05 -16.99 -0.97
CA VAL A 112 -10.92 -16.43 0.07
C VAL A 112 -10.99 -14.90 -0.04
N GLN A 113 -9.88 -14.22 -0.33
CA GLN A 113 -9.86 -12.77 -0.55
C GLN A 113 -10.72 -12.37 -1.76
N VAL A 114 -10.60 -13.07 -2.89
CA VAL A 114 -11.45 -12.82 -4.07
C VAL A 114 -12.93 -13.10 -3.77
N ILE A 115 -13.24 -14.15 -3.00
CA ILE A 115 -14.61 -14.44 -2.55
C ILE A 115 -15.13 -13.30 -1.67
N MET A 116 -14.32 -12.83 -0.72
CA MET A 116 -14.64 -11.70 0.14
C MET A 116 -14.91 -10.42 -0.66
N GLU A 117 -14.10 -10.14 -1.68
CA GLU A 117 -14.28 -9.00 -2.57
C GLU A 117 -15.61 -9.10 -3.33
N ARG A 118 -15.94 -10.28 -3.89
CA ARG A 118 -17.22 -10.51 -4.57
C ARG A 118 -18.42 -10.39 -3.63
N ILE A 119 -18.34 -10.94 -2.42
CA ILE A 119 -19.40 -10.82 -1.41
C ILE A 119 -19.57 -9.36 -1.01
N SER A 120 -18.47 -8.65 -0.75
CA SER A 120 -18.51 -7.23 -0.37
C SER A 120 -19.13 -6.39 -1.48
N SER A 121 -18.76 -6.67 -2.73
CA SER A 121 -19.32 -6.02 -3.92
C SER A 121 -20.82 -6.30 -4.10
N SER A 122 -21.29 -7.49 -3.69
CA SER A 122 -22.71 -7.86 -3.74
C SER A 122 -23.56 -7.26 -2.62
N ARG A 123 -22.95 -6.96 -1.47
CA ARG A 123 -23.64 -6.41 -0.28
C ARG A 123 -23.87 -4.90 -0.34
N GLY A 124 -23.38 -4.23 -1.38
CA GLY A 124 -23.47 -2.77 -1.46
C GLY A 124 -22.78 -2.06 -0.28
N LEU A 125 -21.84 -2.72 0.41
CA LEU A 125 -21.08 -2.12 1.49
C LEU A 125 -20.24 -1.01 0.88
N LEU A 126 -20.65 0.23 1.11
CA LEU A 126 -19.90 1.38 0.68
C LEU A 126 -18.55 1.37 1.42
N PRO A 127 -17.45 1.91 0.87
CA PRO A 127 -16.17 2.01 1.57
C PRO A 127 -16.29 2.59 3.00
N LYS A 128 -17.31 3.42 3.24
CA LYS A 128 -17.67 3.97 4.55
C LYS A 128 -18.08 2.91 5.58
N ASP A 129 -18.71 1.83 5.15
CA ASP A 129 -19.18 0.76 6.05
C ASP A 129 -18.04 -0.14 6.52
N ILE A 130 -16.99 -0.29 5.69
CA ILE A 130 -15.76 -1.00 6.07
C ILE A 130 -14.97 -0.19 7.09
N GLU A 131 -14.79 1.11 6.85
CA GLU A 131 -14.10 2.02 7.78
C GLU A 131 -14.83 2.09 9.14
N LYS A 132 -16.16 2.22 9.13
CA LYS A 132 -16.97 2.22 10.34
C LYS A 132 -16.78 0.92 11.14
N LYS A 133 -16.84 -0.23 10.45
CA LYS A 133 -16.62 -1.54 11.09
C LYS A 133 -15.20 -1.71 11.63
N SER A 134 -14.19 -1.20 10.94
CA SER A 134 -12.82 -1.19 11.47
C SER A 134 -12.69 -0.35 12.74
N PHE A 135 -13.34 0.81 12.80
CA PHE A 135 -13.34 1.62 14.03
C PHE A 135 -14.14 0.98 15.17
N GLU A 136 -15.22 0.25 14.87
CA GLU A 136 -15.95 -0.55 15.86
C GLU A 136 -15.03 -1.62 16.47
N ILE A 137 -14.35 -2.42 15.63
CA ILE A 137 -13.39 -3.45 16.08
C ILE A 137 -12.28 -2.83 16.95
N ILE A 138 -11.67 -1.72 16.50
CA ILE A 138 -10.64 -1.03 17.30
C ILE A 138 -11.21 -0.60 18.65
N SER A 139 -12.46 -0.13 18.70
CA SER A 139 -13.08 0.31 19.96
C SER A 139 -13.38 -0.84 20.92
N GLU A 140 -13.55 -2.06 20.41
CA GLU A 140 -13.74 -3.27 21.21
C GLU A 140 -12.40 -3.85 21.72
N GLU A 141 -11.32 -3.70 20.94
CA GLU A 141 -10.01 -4.28 21.26
C GLU A 141 -9.13 -3.37 22.14
N ILE A 142 -9.32 -2.04 22.10
CA ILE A 142 -8.55 -1.10 22.92
C ILE A 142 -9.43 -0.19 23.77
N ASP A 143 -9.20 -0.24 25.08
CA ASP A 143 -9.74 0.76 26.01
C ASP A 143 -9.07 2.12 25.72
N LEU A 144 -9.87 3.15 25.47
CA LEU A 144 -9.43 4.52 25.23
C LEU A 144 -10.04 5.50 26.25
N SER A 145 -10.59 4.99 27.35
CA SER A 145 -11.25 5.79 28.39
C SER A 145 -10.30 6.77 29.11
N ASP A 146 -9.00 6.46 29.12
CA ASP A 146 -7.90 7.27 29.65
C ASP A 146 -7.36 8.32 28.65
N VAL A 147 -7.78 8.27 27.38
CA VAL A 147 -7.37 9.22 26.35
C VAL A 147 -8.35 10.40 26.31
N PRO A 148 -7.86 11.67 26.34
CA PRO A 148 -8.73 12.83 26.19
C PRO A 148 -9.63 12.74 24.95
N GLN A 149 -10.91 13.09 25.09
CA GLN A 149 -11.92 12.87 24.03
C GLN A 149 -11.56 13.50 22.68
N GLU A 150 -10.88 14.63 22.69
CA GLU A 150 -10.40 15.31 21.49
C GLU A 150 -9.27 14.56 20.76
N GLN A 151 -8.46 13.78 21.48
CA GLN A 151 -7.35 12.98 20.93
C GLN A 151 -7.83 11.62 20.39
N VAL A 152 -8.94 11.09 20.91
CA VAL A 152 -9.48 9.77 20.54
C VAL A 152 -9.64 9.58 19.02
N PRO A 153 -10.21 10.52 18.24
CA PRO A 153 -10.34 10.34 16.79
C PRO A 153 -8.99 10.20 16.08
N ILE A 154 -7.99 10.99 16.50
CA ILE A 154 -6.64 10.96 15.92
C ILE A 154 -5.94 9.65 16.29
N THR A 155 -5.97 9.26 17.56
CA THR A 155 -5.38 8.00 18.03
C THR A 155 -6.00 6.79 17.33
N LYS A 156 -7.34 6.74 17.19
CA LYS A 156 -8.02 5.68 16.43
C LYS A 156 -7.62 5.68 14.96
N ARG A 157 -7.47 6.85 14.33
CA ARG A 157 -7.08 6.97 12.93
C ARG A 157 -5.66 6.47 12.68
N VAL A 158 -4.74 6.80 13.59
CA VAL A 158 -3.35 6.30 13.57
C VAL A 158 -3.31 4.78 13.77
N ILE A 159 -4.03 4.24 14.76
CA ILE A 159 -4.11 2.78 14.98
C ILE A 159 -4.72 2.09 13.75
N HIS A 160 -5.79 2.64 13.18
CA HIS A 160 -6.43 2.08 11.99
C HIS A 160 -5.47 1.96 10.80
N THR A 161 -4.63 2.98 10.55
CA THR A 161 -3.70 2.93 9.41
C THR A 161 -2.46 2.10 9.67
N THR A 162 -2.12 1.81 10.93
CA THR A 162 -0.89 1.09 11.31
C THR A 162 -1.13 -0.33 11.82
N ALA A 163 -2.37 -0.65 12.20
CA ALA A 163 -2.73 -1.83 12.97
C ALA A 163 -1.90 -1.99 14.26
N ASP A 164 -1.47 -0.88 14.87
CA ASP A 164 -0.55 -0.88 15.99
C ASP A 164 -1.09 -0.10 17.20
N PHE A 165 -1.55 -0.84 18.19
CA PHE A 165 -2.13 -0.31 19.43
C PHE A 165 -1.12 0.44 20.32
N GLU A 166 0.19 0.29 20.09
CA GLU A 166 1.21 0.98 20.87
C GLU A 166 1.16 2.51 20.69
N PHE A 167 0.60 3.00 19.57
CA PHE A 167 0.39 4.43 19.34
C PHE A 167 -0.50 5.08 20.40
N LYS A 168 -1.41 4.34 21.06
CA LYS A 168 -2.16 4.87 22.20
C LYS A 168 -1.24 5.43 23.29
N ARG A 169 -0.15 4.71 23.61
CA ARG A 169 0.76 5.06 24.72
C ARG A 169 1.89 5.98 24.31
N THR A 170 2.26 5.96 23.03
CA THR A 170 3.43 6.69 22.54
C THR A 170 3.08 8.06 21.98
N LEU A 171 1.85 8.31 21.53
CA LEU A 171 1.42 9.61 21.02
C LEU A 171 1.45 10.68 22.11
N ILE A 172 1.97 11.85 21.75
CA ILE A 172 2.04 13.03 22.61
C ILE A 172 1.46 14.21 21.84
N PHE A 173 0.59 14.95 22.51
CA PHE A 173 -0.08 16.13 21.98
C PHE A 173 0.28 17.33 22.84
N HIS A 174 0.72 18.42 22.21
CA HIS A 174 0.72 19.72 22.85
C HIS A 174 -0.73 20.14 23.12
N HIS A 175 -0.98 20.83 24.25
CA HIS A 175 -2.34 21.20 24.68
C HIS A 175 -3.11 21.99 23.61
N ASP A 176 -2.43 22.87 22.86
CA ASP A 176 -3.04 23.66 21.78
C ASP A 176 -3.02 22.99 20.39
N ALA A 177 -2.45 21.79 20.25
CA ALA A 177 -2.20 21.19 18.94
C ALA A 177 -3.47 20.98 18.10
N ILE A 178 -4.48 20.37 18.72
CA ILE A 178 -5.72 19.99 18.04
C ILE A 178 -6.50 21.25 17.65
N THR A 179 -6.67 22.18 18.60
CA THR A 179 -7.35 23.46 18.36
C THR A 179 -6.67 24.28 17.27
N THR A 180 -5.34 24.39 17.32
CA THR A 180 -4.54 25.10 16.30
C THR A 180 -4.71 24.46 14.92
N GLY A 181 -4.62 23.13 14.84
CA GLY A 181 -4.79 22.39 13.57
C GLY A 181 -6.18 22.56 12.96
N ILE A 182 -7.23 22.48 13.77
CA ILE A 182 -8.62 22.69 13.32
C ILE A 182 -8.80 24.12 12.79
N ASN A 183 -8.29 25.12 13.53
CA ASN A 183 -8.38 26.52 13.13
C ASN A 183 -7.59 26.79 11.83
N ALA A 184 -6.40 26.21 11.68
CA ALA A 184 -5.60 26.32 10.47
C ALA A 184 -6.36 25.78 9.24
N ILE A 185 -6.94 24.58 9.34
CA ILE A 185 -7.75 23.99 8.26
C ILE A 185 -8.94 24.88 7.92
N ARG A 186 -9.71 25.32 8.93
CA ARG A 186 -10.90 26.16 8.71
C ARG A 186 -10.60 27.53 8.12
N SER A 187 -9.40 28.05 8.39
CA SER A 187 -8.93 29.34 7.87
C SER A 187 -8.29 29.24 6.48
N GLY A 188 -8.36 28.07 5.84
CA GLY A 188 -7.80 27.84 4.50
C GLY A 188 -6.27 27.86 4.46
N LYS A 189 -5.62 27.54 5.58
CA LYS A 189 -4.16 27.40 5.62
C LYS A 189 -3.71 26.14 4.88
N ASN A 190 -2.52 26.21 4.31
CA ASN A 190 -1.87 25.12 3.61
C ASN A 190 -1.21 24.14 4.58
N ILE A 191 -1.08 22.88 4.13
CA ILE A 191 -0.33 21.83 4.80
C ILE A 191 1.00 21.63 4.06
N LEU A 192 2.11 21.84 4.73
CA LEU A 192 3.45 21.56 4.21
C LEU A 192 3.89 20.16 4.63
N THR A 193 4.41 19.36 3.70
CA THR A 193 4.89 18.00 3.97
C THR A 193 6.36 17.80 3.61
N ASP A 194 7.07 16.92 4.33
CA ASP A 194 8.47 16.61 4.04
C ASP A 194 8.67 15.72 2.81
N VAL A 195 7.76 14.77 2.56
CA VAL A 195 7.82 13.83 1.43
C VAL A 195 6.48 13.73 0.69
N GLU A 196 6.53 13.38 -0.60
CA GLU A 196 5.33 13.26 -1.44
C GLU A 196 4.35 12.20 -0.92
N MET A 197 4.84 11.13 -0.27
CA MET A 197 3.98 10.09 0.31
C MET A 197 3.04 10.61 1.41
N VAL A 198 3.45 11.62 2.19
CA VAL A 198 2.55 12.26 3.17
C VAL A 198 1.48 13.04 2.41
N LYS A 199 1.90 13.81 1.41
CA LYS A 199 1.00 14.61 0.56
C LYS A 199 -0.01 13.78 -0.21
N THR A 200 0.32 12.56 -0.63
CA THR A 200 -0.64 11.65 -1.29
C THR A 200 -1.64 11.04 -0.31
N GLY A 201 -1.24 10.81 0.95
CA GLY A 201 -2.12 10.27 1.99
C GLY A 201 -3.20 11.25 2.46
N ILE A 202 -2.98 12.56 2.32
CA ILE A 202 -3.91 13.60 2.77
C ILE A 202 -5.07 13.78 1.76
N ASN A 203 -6.30 13.87 2.26
CA ASN A 203 -7.49 14.10 1.44
C ASN A 203 -7.56 15.55 0.92
N LYS A 204 -6.92 15.80 -0.22
CA LYS A 204 -6.85 17.11 -0.90
C LYS A 204 -8.23 17.69 -1.23
N LYS A 205 -9.25 16.84 -1.50
CA LYS A 205 -10.60 17.31 -1.82
C LYS A 205 -11.28 17.95 -0.61
N LEU A 206 -11.07 17.40 0.59
CA LEU A 206 -11.61 17.97 1.82
C LEU A 206 -10.89 19.27 2.19
N LEU A 207 -9.57 19.31 2.08
CA LEU A 207 -8.80 20.52 2.38
C LEU A 207 -9.17 21.67 1.43
N LYS A 208 -9.33 21.40 0.13
CA LYS A 208 -9.75 22.40 -0.87
C LYS A 208 -11.10 23.04 -0.57
N LYS A 209 -12.02 22.36 0.12
CA LYS A 209 -13.31 22.95 0.53
C LYS A 209 -13.14 24.14 1.48
N TRP A 210 -12.04 24.17 2.24
CA TRP A 210 -11.68 25.27 3.12
C TRP A 210 -10.70 26.26 2.48
N GLY A 211 -10.28 26.04 1.22
CA GLY A 211 -9.35 26.90 0.50
C GLY A 211 -7.86 26.55 0.67
N GLY A 212 -7.54 25.53 1.46
CA GLY A 212 -6.15 25.09 1.68
C GLY A 212 -5.65 24.11 0.62
N GLU A 213 -4.33 24.03 0.49
CA GLU A 213 -3.62 23.09 -0.38
C GLU A 213 -2.55 22.30 0.36
N VAL A 214 -2.14 21.16 -0.21
CA VAL A 214 -1.04 20.33 0.33
C VAL A 214 0.20 20.52 -0.52
N ILE A 215 1.27 21.01 0.10
CA ILE A 215 2.51 21.44 -0.54
C ILE A 215 3.63 20.48 -0.14
N CYS A 216 4.44 20.06 -1.12
CA CYS A 216 5.67 19.29 -0.89
C CYS A 216 6.73 19.86 -1.83
N ARG A 217 7.87 20.26 -1.27
CA ARG A 217 8.98 20.91 -2.01
C ARG A 217 10.25 20.08 -2.06
N ILE A 218 10.16 18.77 -1.78
CA ILE A 218 11.32 17.87 -1.77
C ILE A 218 12.02 17.76 -3.13
N GLN A 219 11.26 17.90 -4.23
CA GLN A 219 11.81 17.81 -5.60
C GLN A 219 12.50 19.11 -6.03
N ASP A 220 11.99 20.27 -5.57
CA ASP A 220 12.55 21.58 -5.91
C ASP A 220 13.94 21.79 -5.30
N ALA A 221 14.26 21.08 -4.21
CA ALA A 221 15.59 21.03 -3.60
C ALA A 221 16.66 20.39 -4.50
N GLY A 222 16.27 19.59 -5.50
CA GLY A 222 17.20 18.94 -6.44
C GLY A 222 17.89 19.91 -7.41
N CYS A 223 17.28 21.05 -7.73
CA CYS A 223 17.81 22.01 -8.69
C CYS A 223 18.85 22.99 -8.10
N ARG A 224 19.01 23.05 -6.77
CA ARG A 224 19.93 23.97 -6.06
C ARG A 224 21.13 23.26 -5.42
N MET A 225 21.48 22.08 -5.93
CA MET A 225 22.52 21.18 -5.39
C MET A 225 23.97 21.63 -5.65
N GLN A 226 24.23 22.93 -5.82
CA GLN A 226 25.58 23.40 -6.14
C GLN A 226 26.47 23.80 -4.96
N ASP A 227 26.01 23.88 -3.69
CA ASP A 227 26.90 24.46 -2.65
C ASP A 227 26.85 23.98 -1.17
N GLU A 228 26.08 22.96 -0.73
CA GLU A 228 26.13 22.55 0.69
C GLU A 228 26.11 21.03 0.91
N GLU A 229 27.29 20.41 1.12
CA GLU A 229 27.51 18.96 1.34
C GLU A 229 26.82 18.35 2.57
N THR A 230 26.23 19.16 3.46
CA THR A 230 25.74 18.71 4.78
C THR A 230 24.22 18.67 4.94
N ARG A 231 23.45 19.13 3.95
CA ARG A 231 22.00 19.32 4.10
C ARG A 231 21.16 18.34 3.29
N THR A 232 20.05 17.89 3.87
CA THR A 232 19.16 16.92 3.20
C THR A 232 18.15 17.61 2.29
N LYS A 233 17.70 16.94 1.22
CA LYS A 233 16.66 17.48 0.32
C LYS A 233 15.36 17.87 1.04
N ALA A 234 14.96 17.07 2.03
CA ALA A 234 13.76 17.34 2.83
C ALA A 234 13.92 18.60 3.69
N GLU A 235 15.10 18.80 4.28
CA GLU A 235 15.43 19.99 5.05
C GLU A 235 15.39 21.28 4.19
N MET A 236 16.04 21.26 3.04
CA MET A 236 16.03 22.40 2.10
C MET A 236 14.62 22.68 1.57
N GLY A 237 13.84 21.62 1.30
CA GLY A 237 12.46 21.74 0.84
C GLY A 237 11.56 22.43 1.87
N ILE A 238 11.67 22.06 3.15
CA ILE A 238 10.90 22.70 4.23
C ILE A 238 11.32 24.17 4.40
N GLU A 239 12.63 24.45 4.45
CA GLU A 239 13.12 25.82 4.63
C GLU A 239 12.66 26.74 3.48
N SER A 240 12.82 26.32 2.22
CA SER A 240 12.39 27.11 1.07
C SER A 240 10.88 27.36 1.09
N ALA A 241 10.09 26.34 1.45
CA ALA A 241 8.63 26.47 1.52
C ALA A 241 8.19 27.50 2.58
N LEU A 242 8.82 27.49 3.75
CA LEU A 242 8.50 28.40 4.84
C LEU A 242 8.94 29.85 4.56
N LYS A 243 10.02 30.04 3.78
CA LYS A 243 10.45 31.38 3.32
C LYS A 243 9.54 31.96 2.24
N GLU A 244 9.05 31.13 1.33
CA GLU A 244 8.28 31.59 0.16
C GLU A 244 6.76 31.64 0.39
N ASN A 245 6.24 30.95 1.42
CA ASN A 245 4.80 30.83 1.65
C ASN A 245 4.41 31.13 3.11
N ASN A 246 3.74 32.25 3.32
CA ASN A 246 3.22 32.68 4.62
C ASN A 246 1.83 32.10 4.95
N ASN A 247 1.22 31.32 4.06
CA ASN A 247 -0.10 30.71 4.26
C ASN A 247 -0.04 29.27 4.80
N ILE A 248 1.11 28.84 5.36
CA ILE A 248 1.24 27.52 5.96
C ILE A 248 0.67 27.54 7.38
N GLY A 249 -0.16 26.56 7.72
CA GLY A 249 -0.75 26.42 9.07
C GLY A 249 -0.48 25.06 9.72
N ILE A 250 -0.07 24.06 8.93
CA ILE A 250 0.28 22.73 9.42
C ILE A 250 1.56 22.29 8.71
N ILE A 251 2.51 21.75 9.47
CA ILE A 251 3.71 21.09 8.94
C ILE A 251 3.66 19.61 9.33
N ALA A 252 3.60 18.71 8.35
CA ALA A 252 3.54 17.27 8.57
C ALA A 252 4.83 16.59 8.11
N ILE A 253 5.61 16.08 9.07
CA ILE A 253 6.88 15.40 8.86
C ILE A 253 6.69 13.91 9.14
N GLY A 254 6.61 13.10 8.09
CA GLY A 254 6.37 11.66 8.18
C GLY A 254 7.61 10.81 8.00
N ASN A 255 8.68 11.31 7.39
CA ASN A 255 9.81 10.48 7.00
C ASN A 255 11.16 11.00 7.51
N ALA A 256 11.50 12.27 7.26
CA ALA A 256 12.85 12.78 7.46
C ALA A 256 13.07 13.39 8.87
N PRO A 257 13.86 12.76 9.77
CA PRO A 257 14.17 13.36 11.07
C PRO A 257 14.91 14.69 10.95
N THR A 258 15.75 14.84 9.92
CA THR A 258 16.49 16.09 9.63
C THR A 258 15.55 17.25 9.29
N ALA A 259 14.46 16.98 8.57
CA ALA A 259 13.44 17.98 8.29
C ALA A 259 12.75 18.44 9.57
N LEU A 260 12.45 17.51 10.49
CA LEU A 260 11.85 17.86 11.78
C LEU A 260 12.79 18.73 12.63
N LEU A 261 14.07 18.36 12.72
CA LEU A 261 15.07 19.14 13.45
C LEU A 261 15.19 20.57 12.90
N LYS A 262 15.12 20.74 11.57
CA LYS A 262 15.16 22.06 10.94
C LYS A 262 13.91 22.89 11.24
N VAL A 263 12.72 22.29 11.30
CA VAL A 263 11.51 22.99 11.74
C VAL A 263 11.68 23.53 13.16
N ILE A 264 12.18 22.70 14.07
CA ILE A 264 12.44 23.09 15.46
C ILE A 264 13.45 24.25 15.52
N GLU A 265 14.54 24.15 14.75
CA GLU A 265 15.55 25.22 14.64
C GLU A 265 14.95 26.56 14.17
N ILE A 266 14.10 26.53 13.13
CA ILE A 266 13.44 27.73 12.59
C ILE A 266 12.49 28.34 13.62
N PHE A 267 11.72 27.52 14.32
CA PHE A 267 10.70 27.99 15.28
C PHE A 267 11.32 28.52 16.58
N ASN A 268 12.50 28.03 16.96
CA ASN A 268 13.24 28.55 18.11
C ASN A 268 14.11 29.77 17.77
N SER A 269 14.20 30.17 16.50
CA SER A 269 14.89 31.39 16.09
C SER A 269 14.14 32.64 16.62
N PRO A 270 14.83 33.67 17.15
CA PRO A 270 14.20 34.88 17.67
C PRO A 270 13.35 35.65 16.66
N ILE A 271 13.66 35.48 15.37
CA ILE A 271 12.94 36.11 14.25
C ILE A 271 12.34 34.96 13.43
N HIS A 272 11.13 34.54 13.78
CA HIS A 272 10.36 33.59 12.98
C HIS A 272 9.02 34.22 12.56
N PRO A 273 8.55 33.98 11.32
CA PRO A 273 7.41 34.69 10.73
C PRO A 273 6.03 34.21 11.23
N PHE A 274 5.99 33.45 12.34
CA PHE A 274 4.81 32.68 12.76
C PHE A 274 4.29 33.08 14.16
N THR A 275 4.77 34.19 14.72
CA THR A 275 4.32 34.74 16.01
C THR A 275 2.83 35.11 16.00
N ASP A 276 2.34 35.64 14.88
CA ASP A 276 0.95 36.13 14.77
C ASP A 276 -0.05 35.05 14.28
N SER A 277 0.44 33.91 13.77
CA SER A 277 -0.38 32.82 13.25
C SER A 277 0.27 31.49 13.62
N PRO A 278 -0.18 30.84 14.71
CA PRO A 278 0.46 29.61 15.19
C PRO A 278 0.32 28.49 14.16
N ILE A 279 1.42 27.75 13.97
CA ILE A 279 1.49 26.57 13.11
C ILE A 279 1.56 25.35 14.01
N VAL A 280 0.80 24.31 13.67
CA VAL A 280 0.94 22.99 14.33
C VAL A 280 1.92 22.11 13.57
N VAL A 281 2.84 21.48 14.29
CA VAL A 281 3.84 20.55 13.74
C VAL A 281 3.46 19.11 14.07
N ILE A 282 3.12 18.32 13.05
CA ILE A 282 2.92 16.87 13.15
C ILE A 282 4.25 16.20 12.85
N GLY A 283 5.03 15.91 13.88
CA GLY A 283 6.37 15.34 13.76
C GLY A 283 6.39 13.87 14.12
N VAL A 284 6.22 12.99 13.14
CA VAL A 284 6.24 11.53 13.32
C VAL A 284 7.19 10.82 12.34
N PRO A 285 8.45 11.29 12.17
CA PRO A 285 9.41 10.58 11.33
C PRO A 285 9.64 9.15 11.84
N VAL A 286 9.74 8.22 10.90
CA VAL A 286 10.13 6.83 11.15
C VAL A 286 11.63 6.66 10.94
N GLY A 287 12.26 5.81 11.74
CA GLY A 287 13.64 5.42 11.48
C GLY A 287 14.39 4.96 12.72
N PHE A 288 15.59 4.43 12.48
CA PHE A 288 16.50 3.97 13.54
C PHE A 288 17.56 5.00 13.91
N VAL A 289 17.78 6.00 13.05
CA VAL A 289 18.78 7.05 13.21
C VAL A 289 18.07 8.39 13.38
N LYS A 290 18.29 9.10 14.50
CA LYS A 290 17.76 10.44 14.82
C LYS A 290 16.23 10.56 14.93
N ALA A 291 15.45 9.54 14.59
CA ALA A 291 14.00 9.61 14.60
C ALA A 291 13.45 9.74 16.02
N PHE A 292 13.95 8.95 16.97
CA PHE A 292 13.53 9.05 18.37
C PHE A 292 13.97 10.38 18.98
N GLU A 293 15.24 10.76 18.77
CA GLU A 293 15.85 11.98 19.32
C GLU A 293 15.17 13.25 18.80
N SER A 294 14.84 13.32 17.50
CA SER A 294 14.13 14.46 16.92
C SER A 294 12.70 14.63 17.46
N LYS A 295 12.01 13.51 17.75
CA LYS A 295 10.67 13.53 18.35
C LYS A 295 10.69 13.82 19.84
N ALA A 296 11.68 13.28 20.55
CA ALA A 296 11.94 13.64 21.94
C ALA A 296 12.21 15.15 22.06
N LEU A 297 13.02 15.72 21.15
CA LEU A 297 13.22 17.17 21.10
C LEU A 297 11.94 17.93 20.77
N LEU A 298 11.14 17.46 19.81
CA LEU A 298 9.83 18.09 19.51
C LEU A 298 8.92 18.09 20.74
N SER A 299 8.93 17.03 21.55
CA SER A 299 8.07 16.91 22.73
C SER A 299 8.35 17.92 23.84
N THR A 300 9.50 18.61 23.79
CA THR A 300 9.88 19.64 24.77
C THR A 300 9.64 21.08 24.27
N GLN A 301 9.05 21.25 23.08
CA GLN A 301 8.83 22.56 22.48
C GLN A 301 7.56 23.24 23.01
N ASN A 302 7.54 24.57 22.98
CA ASN A 302 6.40 25.37 23.46
C ASN A 302 5.37 25.71 22.36
N PHE A 303 5.68 25.44 21.09
CA PHE A 303 4.75 25.63 19.99
C PHE A 303 3.86 24.39 19.80
N PRO A 304 2.68 24.51 19.17
CA PRO A 304 1.77 23.39 19.01
C PRO A 304 2.36 22.24 18.19
N PHE A 305 2.32 21.02 18.72
CA PHE A 305 2.81 19.83 18.03
C PHE A 305 2.01 18.56 18.33
N ILE A 306 2.13 17.56 17.45
CA ILE A 306 1.72 16.18 17.67
C ILE A 306 2.91 15.28 17.29
N THR A 307 3.30 14.36 18.17
CA THR A 307 4.43 13.45 17.94
C THR A 307 4.22 12.10 18.62
N ASN A 308 5.20 11.21 18.55
CA ASN A 308 5.24 10.02 19.37
C ASN A 308 6.65 9.68 19.87
N LEU A 309 6.78 9.20 21.11
CA LEU A 309 8.07 8.79 21.68
C LEU A 309 8.40 7.34 21.35
N SER A 310 8.74 7.09 20.08
CA SER A 310 9.25 5.78 19.64
C SER A 310 10.08 5.93 18.36
N ARG A 311 10.57 4.82 17.79
CA ARG A 311 11.15 4.80 16.43
C ARG A 311 10.09 4.65 15.33
N LYS A 312 8.86 4.29 15.71
CA LYS A 312 7.71 4.11 14.81
C LYS A 312 7.15 5.47 14.40
N GLY A 313 6.53 5.54 13.24
CA GLY A 313 6.01 6.76 12.65
C GLY A 313 5.72 6.49 11.18
N GLY A 314 6.05 7.44 10.32
CA GLY A 314 5.98 7.24 8.88
C GLY A 314 4.96 8.14 8.21
N SER A 315 5.01 8.14 6.88
CA SER A 315 4.05 8.89 6.07
C SER A 315 2.58 8.52 6.34
N PRO A 316 2.21 7.23 6.57
CA PRO A 316 0.83 6.89 6.92
C PRO A 316 0.39 7.52 8.24
N VAL A 317 1.26 7.56 9.25
CA VAL A 317 0.96 8.15 10.56
C VAL A 317 0.82 9.66 10.47
N ALA A 318 1.66 10.34 9.68
CA ALA A 318 1.58 11.79 9.50
C ALA A 318 0.33 12.22 8.72
N ALA A 319 -0.16 11.37 7.82
CA ALA A 319 -1.34 11.65 7.00
C ALA A 319 -2.67 11.27 7.68
N ALA A 320 -2.62 10.36 8.65
CA ALA A 320 -3.74 9.91 9.48
C ALA A 320 -4.22 11.02 10.42
#